data_AF-A0AA36C9S0-F1
#
_entry.id   AF-A0AA36C9S0-F1
#
_cell.length_a   1.000
_cell.length_b   1.000
_cell.length_c   1.000
_cell.angle_alpha   90.00
_cell.angle_beta   90.00
_cell.angle_gamma   90.00
#
_symmetry.space_group_name_H-M   'P 1'
#
loop_
_entity.id
_entity.type
_entity.pdbx_description
1 polymer ?
#
loop_
_entity_poly.entity_id
_entity_poly.type
_entity_poly.pdbx_seq_one_letter_code
_entity_poly.pdbx_strand_id
1 'polypeptide(L)'
;MNPIRMSLLKSDWPDSSESRQRMLESASSSQFPQYYDATLKEKVIQLLRRIKPALIIILTPMIFSFLLIGGEKEFRCAFCVCVMAVYWMTEVMPLAITAMMPVILFPLTGVLDCNNTAKEYINDTNFLFIGGLIMAAAVEKCDLHERVALSVLRLVGSQPKWIMAGFMTVTALLSMFISNTATTAMMVPIGQSVIGQLVESFNSHPNQGSRLGCKKMSTGLVLSICFAANIGGTGTATGTPSNLVMLGQLTNLFPDEDGSLNYISWIFFAVPLMLCCLMACWTTLWLFFLRDAPEEDEHVTKMLHDRYEKLPRTSYAEKSVMFCFALLLALWMGRNPGIVPGFGKYFAKGFYTDATSAILVSMLLFVLPAEQPDLLRILKP
;
A
#
# COMPACT_ATOMS: atom_id res chain seq x y z
N MET A 1 18.72 13.55 14.43
CA MET A 1 18.30 12.39 13.62
C MET A 1 17.76 11.35 14.59
N ASN A 2 16.53 10.85 14.39
CA ASN A 2 15.88 9.93 15.34
C ASN A 2 16.56 8.54 15.27
N PRO A 3 17.06 7.99 16.39
CA PRO A 3 17.84 6.74 16.39
C PRO A 3 17.02 5.47 16.07
N ILE A 4 15.71 5.58 15.91
CA ILE A 4 14.79 4.45 15.75
C ILE A 4 14.69 3.97 14.27
N ARG A 5 15.05 4.81 13.29
CA ARG A 5 14.99 4.40 11.85
C ARG A 5 16.13 3.50 11.38
N MET A 6 17.18 3.32 12.20
CA MET A 6 18.40 2.61 11.78
C MET A 6 18.40 1.11 12.16
N SER A 7 17.43 0.64 12.97
CA SER A 7 17.41 -0.74 13.46
C SER A 7 16.77 -1.73 12.47
N LEU A 8 15.85 -1.27 11.61
CA LEU A 8 15.14 -2.13 10.65
C LEU A 8 15.97 -2.51 9.42
N LEU A 9 17.11 -1.86 9.17
CA LEU A 9 18.05 -2.20 8.10
C LEU A 9 19.11 -3.22 8.52
N LYS A 10 19.09 -3.71 9.78
CA LYS A 10 20.19 -4.47 10.39
C LYS A 10 19.90 -5.96 10.66
N SER A 11 18.68 -6.47 10.45
CA SER A 11 18.29 -7.79 10.97
C SER A 11 18.66 -9.01 10.11
N ASP A 12 18.91 -8.87 8.81
CA ASP A 12 18.93 -10.02 7.89
C ASP A 12 20.22 -10.18 7.04
N TRP A 13 21.36 -9.66 7.50
CA TRP A 13 22.64 -9.80 6.78
C TRP A 13 23.59 -10.80 7.46
N PRO A 14 24.20 -11.75 6.73
CA PRO A 14 25.14 -12.72 7.28
C PRO A 14 26.40 -12.01 7.83
N ASP A 15 26.80 -12.39 9.04
CA ASP A 15 27.67 -11.60 9.94
C ASP A 15 29.18 -11.56 9.57
N SER A 16 29.63 -12.16 8.46
CA SER A 16 31.07 -12.43 8.25
C SER A 16 31.63 -12.08 6.87
N SER A 17 30.98 -11.23 6.06
CA SER A 17 31.52 -10.88 4.74
C SER A 17 32.46 -9.66 4.79
N GLU A 18 33.66 -9.78 4.23
CA GLU A 18 34.58 -8.66 3.94
C GLU A 18 33.87 -7.48 3.27
N SER A 19 32.78 -7.72 2.53
CA SER A 19 31.94 -6.69 1.91
C SER A 19 31.22 -5.80 2.93
N ARG A 20 30.91 -6.28 4.14
CA ARG A 20 30.38 -5.44 5.24
C ARG A 20 31.48 -4.56 5.81
N GLN A 21 32.70 -5.07 5.99
CA GLN A 21 33.84 -4.25 6.40
C GLN A 21 34.19 -3.22 5.34
N ARG A 22 34.20 -3.56 4.05
CA ARG A 22 34.42 -2.60 2.95
C ARG A 22 33.29 -1.60 2.80
N MET A 23 32.03 -1.97 3.07
CA MET A 23 30.92 -1.01 3.09
C MET A 23 31.01 -0.09 4.31
N LEU A 24 31.31 -0.62 5.50
CA LEU A 24 31.51 0.18 6.71
C LEU A 24 32.73 1.09 6.58
N GLU A 25 33.80 0.61 5.97
CA GLU A 25 34.98 1.39 5.61
C GLU A 25 34.66 2.40 4.52
N SER A 26 33.83 2.10 3.51
CA SER A 26 33.36 3.10 2.52
C SER A 26 32.43 4.14 3.14
N ALA A 27 31.65 3.76 4.14
CA ALA A 27 30.76 4.64 4.90
C ALA A 27 31.51 5.44 5.96
N SER A 28 32.67 4.95 6.44
CA SER A 28 33.56 5.66 7.35
C SER A 28 34.68 6.44 6.63
N SER A 29 35.00 6.10 5.38
CA SER A 29 36.03 6.72 4.53
C SER A 29 35.46 7.65 3.47
N SER A 30 34.14 7.86 3.44
CA SER A 30 33.64 9.19 3.10
C SER A 30 34.27 10.14 4.12
N GLN A 31 35.37 10.77 3.73
CA GLN A 31 35.88 11.98 4.33
C GLN A 31 34.72 12.99 4.37
N PHE A 32 33.92 12.91 5.42
CA PHE A 32 33.06 14.00 5.81
C PHE A 32 34.03 15.17 6.06
N PRO A 33 33.86 16.31 5.38
CA PRO A 33 34.68 17.46 5.69
C PRO A 33 34.59 17.71 7.19
N GLN A 34 35.78 17.78 7.83
CA GLN A 34 35.95 18.23 9.21
C GLN A 34 35.01 19.40 9.46
N TYR A 35 34.18 19.27 10.49
CA TYR A 35 33.36 20.30 11.14
C TYR A 35 33.47 21.67 10.48
N TYR A 36 32.79 21.85 9.33
CA TYR A 36 32.61 23.19 8.78
C TYR A 36 31.77 23.91 9.82
N ASP A 37 32.30 24.99 10.38
CA ASP A 37 31.59 25.79 11.35
C ASP A 37 30.32 26.31 10.66
N ALA A 38 29.21 25.60 10.84
CA ALA A 38 27.98 25.86 10.12
C ALA A 38 27.68 27.35 10.29
N THR A 39 27.48 28.04 9.16
CA THR A 39 27.27 29.49 9.19
C THR A 39 26.15 29.81 10.17
N LEU A 40 26.20 30.97 10.83
CA LEU A 40 25.14 31.37 11.79
C LEU A 40 23.73 31.15 11.19
N LYS A 41 23.60 31.40 9.88
CA LYS A 41 22.39 31.13 9.09
C LYS A 41 21.98 29.65 9.08
N GLU A 42 22.89 28.71 8.85
CA GLU A 42 22.59 27.27 8.87
C GLU A 42 22.26 26.77 10.28
N LYS A 43 22.97 27.25 11.31
CA LYS A 43 22.65 26.96 12.72
C LYS A 43 21.25 27.47 13.08
N VAL A 44 20.90 28.69 12.67
CA VAL A 44 19.57 29.28 12.85
C VAL A 44 18.50 28.50 12.07
N ILE A 45 18.74 28.11 10.82
CA ILE A 45 17.80 27.30 10.03
C ILE A 45 17.57 25.92 10.68
N GLN A 46 18.62 25.27 11.17
CA GLN A 46 18.51 24.00 11.87
C GLN A 46 17.73 24.15 13.19
N LEU A 47 17.98 25.22 13.95
CA LEU A 47 17.24 25.54 15.16
C LEU A 47 15.75 25.77 14.87
N LEU A 48 15.44 26.59 13.85
CA LEU A 48 14.08 26.86 13.41
C LEU A 48 13.37 25.59 12.95
N ARG A 49 14.05 24.71 12.19
CA ARG A 49 13.51 23.40 11.80
C ARG A 49 13.22 22.50 13.00
N ARG A 50 14.03 22.59 14.06
CA ARG A 50 13.86 21.80 15.30
C ARG A 50 12.74 22.33 16.18
N ILE A 51 12.54 23.64 16.22
CA ILE A 51 11.53 24.32 17.04
C ILE A 51 10.16 24.35 16.34
N LYS A 52 10.13 24.39 14.99
CA LYS A 52 8.89 24.47 14.19
C LYS A 52 7.80 23.47 14.62
N PRO A 53 8.09 22.18 14.87
CA PRO A 53 7.04 21.23 15.29
C PRO A 53 6.46 21.58 16.66
N ALA A 54 7.30 21.95 17.62
CA ALA A 54 6.84 22.35 18.96
C ALA A 54 5.98 23.62 18.91
N LEU A 55 6.36 24.60 18.06
CA LEU A 55 5.55 25.80 17.85
C LEU A 55 4.18 25.46 17.26
N ILE A 56 4.11 24.60 16.24
CA ILE A 56 2.81 24.20 15.66
C ILE A 56 1.96 23.49 16.73
N ILE A 57 2.54 22.55 17.49
CA ILE A 57 1.81 21.82 18.52
C ILE A 57 1.22 22.77 19.58
N ILE A 58 1.97 23.78 20.02
CA ILE A 58 1.53 24.68 21.10
C ILE A 58 0.63 25.81 20.55
N LEU A 59 1.01 26.44 19.44
CA LEU A 59 0.32 27.61 18.92
C LEU A 59 -1.03 27.26 18.30
N THR A 60 -1.17 26.11 17.64
CA THR A 60 -2.45 25.72 17.01
C THR A 60 -3.63 25.67 18.00
N PRO A 61 -3.58 24.92 19.12
CA PRO A 61 -4.67 24.92 20.10
C PRO A 61 -4.82 26.29 20.80
N MET A 62 -3.74 27.05 20.98
CA MET A 62 -3.82 28.42 21.53
C MET A 62 -4.54 29.39 20.58
N ILE A 63 -4.33 29.25 19.27
CA ILE A 63 -5.01 30.05 18.26
C ILE A 63 -6.48 29.66 18.19
N PHE A 64 -6.82 28.37 18.22
CA PHE A 64 -8.22 27.93 18.12
C PHE A 64 -9.00 27.98 19.44
N SER A 65 -8.36 28.27 20.57
CA SER A 65 -9.02 28.27 21.88
C SER A 65 -10.17 29.29 21.99
N PHE A 66 -10.22 30.31 21.11
CA PHE A 66 -11.37 31.23 21.07
C PHE A 66 -12.69 30.50 20.75
N LEU A 67 -12.65 29.37 20.03
CA LEU A 67 -13.82 28.55 19.73
C LEU A 67 -14.41 27.92 21.00
N LEU A 68 -13.64 27.78 22.08
CA LEU A 68 -14.14 27.23 23.34
C LEU A 68 -14.96 28.25 24.15
N ILE A 69 -14.90 29.55 23.82
CA ILE A 69 -15.55 30.63 24.58
C ILE A 69 -17.08 30.59 24.46
N GLY A 70 -17.60 30.17 23.29
CA GLY A 70 -19.05 30.14 23.01
C GLY A 70 -19.84 29.07 23.77
N GLY A 71 -19.15 28.11 24.42
CA GLY A 71 -19.78 27.12 25.30
C GLY A 71 -20.62 26.03 24.61
N GLU A 72 -21.08 26.19 23.37
CA GLU A 72 -21.86 25.17 22.65
C GLU A 72 -21.01 23.98 22.21
N LYS A 73 -21.62 22.80 22.07
CA LYS A 73 -20.90 21.55 21.76
C LYS A 73 -20.29 21.57 20.36
N GLU A 74 -20.95 22.25 19.44
CA GLU A 74 -20.60 22.41 18.04
C GLU A 74 -19.27 23.16 17.90
N PHE A 75 -19.09 24.27 18.63
CA PHE A 75 -17.84 25.03 18.62
C PHE A 75 -16.68 24.27 19.29
N ARG A 76 -16.97 23.48 20.32
CA ARG A 76 -15.97 22.60 20.97
C ARG A 76 -15.52 21.47 20.04
N CYS A 77 -16.44 20.91 19.26
CA CYS A 77 -16.13 19.96 18.20
C CYS A 77 -15.29 20.63 17.10
N ALA A 78 -15.69 21.83 16.66
CA ALA A 78 -14.95 22.60 15.67
C ALA A 78 -13.51 22.90 16.12
N PHE A 79 -13.29 23.24 17.40
CA PHE A 79 -11.95 23.36 17.98
C PHE A 79 -11.12 22.09 17.75
N CYS A 80 -11.65 20.92 18.11
CA CYS A 80 -10.96 19.65 17.94
C CYS A 80 -10.61 19.38 16.46
N VAL A 81 -11.58 19.58 15.56
CA VAL A 81 -11.41 19.38 14.11
C VAL A 81 -10.37 20.33 13.53
N CYS A 82 -10.37 21.62 13.90
CA CYS A 82 -9.40 22.59 13.42
C CYS A 82 -7.97 22.26 13.87
N VAL A 83 -7.78 21.86 15.13
CA VAL A 83 -6.46 21.44 15.64
C VAL A 83 -5.99 20.20 14.89
N MET A 84 -6.85 19.18 14.73
CA MET A 84 -6.55 17.97 13.98
C MET A 84 -6.21 18.26 12.51
N ALA A 85 -6.97 19.13 11.85
CA ALA A 85 -6.76 19.50 10.46
C ALA A 85 -5.38 20.13 10.25
N VAL A 86 -4.97 21.07 11.12
CA VAL A 86 -3.62 21.65 11.04
C VAL A 86 -2.55 20.59 11.30
N TYR A 87 -2.74 19.70 12.27
CA TYR A 87 -1.76 18.66 12.56
C TYR A 87 -1.62 17.63 11.42
N TRP A 88 -2.70 17.26 10.74
CA TRP A 88 -2.66 16.41 9.55
C TRP A 88 -2.02 17.12 8.37
N MET A 89 -2.39 18.38 8.08
CA MET A 89 -1.82 19.14 6.96
C MET A 89 -0.33 19.47 7.13
N THR A 90 0.12 19.63 8.38
CA THR A 90 1.53 19.92 8.68
C THR A 90 2.37 18.68 8.98
N GLU A 91 1.72 17.52 9.13
CA GLU A 91 2.33 16.25 9.58
C GLU A 91 3.25 16.45 10.79
N VAL A 92 2.85 17.32 11.73
CA VAL A 92 3.67 17.67 12.90
C VAL A 92 3.85 16.49 13.86
N MET A 93 2.88 15.59 13.84
CA MET A 93 2.88 14.31 14.55
C MET A 93 2.48 13.20 13.54
N PRO A 94 2.86 11.93 13.80
CA PRO A 94 2.41 10.82 12.96
C PRO A 94 0.88 10.81 12.83
N LEU A 95 0.38 10.56 11.61
CA LEU A 95 -1.06 10.62 11.29
C LEU A 95 -1.92 9.81 12.27
N ALA A 96 -1.45 8.64 12.70
CA ALA A 96 -2.13 7.78 13.67
C ALA A 96 -2.24 8.44 15.06
N ILE A 97 -1.21 9.14 15.53
CA ILE A 97 -1.27 9.84 16.83
C ILE A 97 -2.22 11.03 16.75
N THR A 98 -2.19 11.79 15.65
CA THR A 98 -3.16 12.85 15.40
C THR A 98 -4.59 12.30 15.38
N ALA A 99 -4.81 11.14 14.75
CA ALA A 99 -6.11 10.47 14.71
C ALA A 99 -6.58 9.96 16.08
N MET A 100 -5.70 9.77 17.07
CA MET A 100 -6.06 9.40 18.45
C MET A 100 -6.42 10.61 19.33
N MET A 101 -6.20 11.85 18.87
CA MET A 101 -6.50 13.02 19.67
C MET A 101 -7.96 13.14 20.15
N PRO A 102 -9.00 12.75 19.36
CA PRO A 102 -10.38 12.76 19.85
C PRO A 102 -10.58 12.02 21.17
N VAL A 103 -9.87 10.91 21.41
CA VAL A 103 -9.91 10.15 22.68
C VAL A 103 -9.58 11.04 23.88
N ILE A 104 -8.73 12.05 23.68
CA ILE A 104 -8.31 12.99 24.72
C ILE A 104 -9.16 14.26 24.66
N LEU A 105 -9.30 14.86 23.48
CA LEU A 105 -9.92 16.18 23.32
C LEU A 105 -11.43 16.15 23.51
N PHE A 106 -12.14 15.10 23.05
CA PHE A 106 -13.60 15.06 23.17
C PHE A 106 -14.07 14.99 24.63
N PRO A 107 -13.50 14.13 25.51
CA PRO A 107 -13.86 14.15 26.92
C PRO A 107 -13.43 15.43 27.64
N LEU A 108 -12.24 15.96 27.34
CA LEU A 108 -11.73 17.18 27.98
C LEU A 108 -12.56 18.42 27.65
N THR A 109 -13.03 18.52 26.41
CA THR A 109 -13.89 19.63 25.98
C THR A 109 -15.37 19.35 26.27
N GLY A 110 -15.76 18.12 26.59
CA GLY A 110 -17.15 17.74 26.86
C GLY A 110 -18.02 17.60 25.61
N VAL A 111 -17.41 17.20 24.48
CA VAL A 111 -18.10 16.87 23.22
C VAL A 111 -18.76 15.49 23.33
N LEU A 112 -17.96 14.47 23.66
CA LEU A 112 -18.36 13.07 23.83
C LEU A 112 -17.62 12.49 25.04
N ASP A 113 -18.26 11.58 25.77
CA ASP A 113 -17.63 10.87 26.88
C ASP A 113 -16.58 9.85 26.40
N CYS A 114 -15.75 9.37 27.32
CA CYS A 114 -14.66 8.43 27.01
C CYS A 114 -15.15 7.12 26.39
N ASN A 115 -16.30 6.58 26.83
CA ASN A 115 -16.80 5.28 26.37
C ASN A 115 -17.33 5.38 24.94
N ASN A 116 -18.15 6.40 24.67
CA ASN A 116 -18.68 6.62 23.33
C ASN A 116 -17.58 7.02 22.35
N THR A 117 -16.62 7.85 22.74
CA THR A 117 -15.46 8.17 21.90
C THR A 117 -14.63 6.92 21.58
N ALA A 118 -14.41 6.02 22.55
CA ALA A 118 -13.61 4.81 22.32
C ALA A 118 -14.27 3.81 21.36
N LYS A 119 -15.61 3.68 21.38
CA LYS A 119 -16.36 2.78 20.48
C LYS A 119 -16.15 3.11 19.00
N GLU A 120 -15.93 4.37 18.65
CA GLU A 120 -15.69 4.80 17.28
C GLU A 120 -14.36 4.27 16.69
N TYR A 121 -13.42 3.85 17.52
CA TYR A 121 -12.12 3.30 17.06
C TYR A 121 -12.17 1.81 16.72
N ILE A 122 -13.20 1.08 17.16
CA ILE A 122 -13.33 -0.36 16.92
C ILE A 122 -14.70 -0.63 16.29
N ASN A 123 -14.81 -0.31 15.01
CA ASN A 123 -16.01 -0.52 14.20
C ASN A 123 -15.80 -1.62 13.14
N ASP A 124 -16.89 -2.00 12.46
CA ASP A 124 -16.90 -3.06 11.44
C ASP A 124 -15.89 -2.81 10.32
N THR A 125 -15.83 -1.58 9.81
CA THR A 125 -14.89 -1.14 8.77
C THR A 125 -13.43 -1.32 9.19
N ASN A 126 -13.09 -1.00 10.44
CA ASN A 126 -11.74 -1.18 10.96
C ASN A 126 -11.38 -2.67 11.06
N PHE A 127 -12.31 -3.54 11.45
CA PHE A 127 -12.08 -5.00 11.42
C PHE A 127 -11.93 -5.56 10.00
N LEU A 128 -12.71 -5.06 9.04
CA LEU A 128 -12.53 -5.38 7.63
C LEU A 128 -11.13 -4.98 7.15
N PHE A 129 -10.64 -3.80 7.56
CA PHE A 129 -9.29 -3.36 7.24
C PHE A 129 -8.22 -4.26 7.86
N ILE A 130 -8.35 -4.60 9.14
CA ILE A 130 -7.41 -5.49 9.84
C ILE A 130 -7.34 -6.85 9.15
N GLY A 131 -8.49 -7.45 8.83
CA GLY A 131 -8.53 -8.73 8.12
C GLY A 131 -7.89 -8.66 6.73
N GLY A 132 -8.14 -7.57 5.99
CA GLY A 132 -7.48 -7.31 4.71
C GLY A 132 -5.95 -7.18 4.83
N LEU A 133 -5.46 -6.46 5.85
CA LEU A 133 -4.02 -6.33 6.11
C LEU A 133 -3.37 -7.66 6.51
N ILE A 134 -4.03 -8.49 7.32
CA ILE A 134 -3.54 -9.83 7.68
C ILE A 134 -3.43 -10.70 6.42
N MET A 135 -4.47 -10.70 5.58
CA MET A 135 -4.45 -11.43 4.31
C MET A 135 -3.34 -10.93 3.37
N ALA A 136 -3.17 -9.61 3.24
CA ALA A 136 -2.11 -9.01 2.43
C ALA A 136 -0.71 -9.39 2.95
N ALA A 137 -0.50 -9.33 4.27
CA ALA A 137 0.76 -9.73 4.90
C ALA A 137 1.05 -11.24 4.69
N ALA A 138 0.02 -12.09 4.70
CA ALA A 138 0.18 -13.52 4.40
C ALA A 138 0.59 -13.77 2.94
N VAL A 139 0.02 -13.03 1.98
CA VAL A 139 0.38 -13.07 0.55
C VAL A 139 1.81 -12.55 0.32
N GLU A 140 2.23 -11.54 1.07
CA GLU A 140 3.60 -11.03 1.06
C GLU A 140 4.57 -12.07 1.63
N LYS A 141 4.24 -12.66 2.78
CA LYS A 141 5.14 -13.57 3.52
C LYS A 141 5.46 -14.87 2.78
N CYS A 142 4.57 -15.34 1.90
CA CYS A 142 4.78 -16.55 1.10
C CYS A 142 5.25 -16.27 -0.34
N ASP A 143 5.60 -15.03 -0.66
CA ASP A 143 6.06 -14.60 -2.00
C ASP A 143 5.08 -14.94 -3.15
N LEU A 144 3.80 -15.18 -2.81
CA LEU A 144 2.76 -15.51 -3.78
C LEU A 144 2.55 -14.37 -4.79
N HIS A 145 2.65 -13.13 -4.32
CA HIS A 145 2.56 -11.93 -5.14
C HIS A 145 3.63 -11.90 -6.26
N GLU A 146 4.88 -12.33 -5.98
CA GLU A 146 5.95 -12.38 -6.97
C GLU A 146 5.65 -13.40 -8.07
N ARG A 147 5.16 -14.58 -7.69
CA ARG A 147 4.74 -15.60 -8.65
C ARG A 147 3.62 -15.11 -9.55
N VAL A 148 2.60 -14.46 -8.98
CA VAL A 148 1.48 -13.90 -9.76
C VAL A 148 1.99 -12.80 -10.69
N ALA A 149 2.85 -11.91 -10.20
CA ALA A 149 3.43 -10.83 -11.00
C ALA A 149 4.19 -11.35 -12.22
N LEU A 150 5.15 -12.26 -12.01
CA LEU A 150 5.96 -12.83 -13.09
C LEU A 150 5.13 -13.70 -14.05
N SER A 151 4.09 -14.40 -13.55
CA SER A 151 3.17 -15.18 -14.38
C SER A 151 2.40 -14.34 -15.39
N VAL A 152 2.09 -13.08 -15.04
CA VAL A 152 1.42 -12.15 -15.94
C VAL A 152 2.44 -11.41 -16.82
N LEU A 153 3.57 -10.97 -16.25
CA LEU A 153 4.62 -10.26 -17.00
C LEU A 153 5.21 -11.11 -18.14
N ARG A 154 5.30 -12.43 -17.99
CA ARG A 154 5.75 -13.32 -19.08
C ARG A 154 4.81 -13.37 -20.30
N LEU A 155 3.55 -12.94 -20.14
CA LEU A 155 2.56 -12.89 -21.23
C LEU A 155 2.63 -11.59 -22.01
N VAL A 156 3.45 -10.65 -21.56
CA VAL A 156 3.57 -9.30 -22.12
C VAL A 156 4.60 -9.33 -23.25
N GLY A 157 4.27 -8.70 -24.38
CA GLY A 157 5.18 -8.63 -25.53
C GLY A 157 6.44 -7.79 -25.27
N SER A 158 7.41 -7.90 -26.18
CA SER A 158 8.76 -7.33 -26.11
C SER A 158 8.84 -5.82 -26.43
N GLN A 159 7.75 -5.19 -26.86
CA GLN A 159 7.75 -3.76 -27.17
C GLN A 159 7.57 -2.92 -25.88
N PRO A 160 8.30 -1.81 -25.70
CA PRO A 160 8.24 -0.98 -24.49
C PRO A 160 6.83 -0.54 -24.06
N LYS A 161 5.93 -0.25 -25.01
CA LYS A 161 4.53 0.11 -24.73
C LYS A 161 3.73 -1.03 -24.08
N TRP A 162 3.99 -2.28 -24.51
CA TRP A 162 3.35 -3.47 -23.97
C TRP A 162 3.97 -3.83 -22.64
N ILE A 163 5.30 -3.75 -22.52
CA ILE A 163 6.01 -3.90 -21.24
C ILE A 163 5.40 -2.95 -20.19
N MET A 164 5.20 -1.67 -20.54
CA MET A 164 4.53 -0.71 -19.65
C MET A 164 3.10 -1.14 -19.30
N ALA A 165 2.29 -1.56 -20.28
CA ALA A 165 0.93 -2.06 -20.02
C ALA A 165 0.93 -3.26 -19.06
N GLY A 166 1.88 -4.17 -19.24
CA GLY A 166 2.11 -5.33 -18.38
C GLY A 166 2.41 -4.93 -16.95
N PHE A 167 3.42 -4.07 -16.75
CA PHE A 167 3.76 -3.53 -15.44
C PHE A 167 2.57 -2.83 -14.79
N MET A 168 1.85 -1.98 -15.53
CA MET A 168 0.67 -1.28 -15.01
C MET A 168 -0.44 -2.25 -14.61
N THR A 169 -0.74 -3.24 -15.44
CA THR A 169 -1.80 -4.22 -15.17
C THR A 169 -1.48 -5.04 -13.93
N VAL A 170 -0.26 -5.58 -13.84
CA VAL A 170 0.18 -6.36 -12.68
C VAL A 170 0.19 -5.52 -11.41
N THR A 171 0.74 -4.31 -11.48
CA THR A 171 0.79 -3.41 -10.34
C THR A 171 -0.62 -3.05 -9.87
N ALA A 172 -1.54 -2.75 -10.79
CA ALA A 172 -2.92 -2.43 -10.44
C ALA A 172 -3.63 -3.63 -9.78
N LEU A 173 -3.46 -4.84 -10.33
CA LEU A 173 -4.06 -6.07 -9.78
C LEU A 173 -3.54 -6.40 -8.39
N LEU A 174 -2.22 -6.29 -8.16
CA LEU A 174 -1.65 -6.50 -6.84
C LEU A 174 -2.15 -5.44 -5.85
N SER A 175 -2.20 -4.18 -6.27
CA SER A 175 -2.62 -3.07 -5.42
C SER A 175 -4.12 -3.05 -5.09
N MET A 176 -4.94 -3.84 -5.79
CA MET A 176 -6.33 -4.07 -5.37
C MET A 176 -6.43 -4.75 -4.01
N PHE A 177 -5.47 -5.60 -3.65
CA PHE A 177 -5.55 -6.46 -2.47
C PHE A 177 -4.42 -6.21 -1.47
N ILE A 178 -3.30 -5.68 -1.95
CA ILE A 178 -2.14 -5.27 -1.17
C ILE A 178 -2.12 -3.74 -1.08
N SER A 179 -1.38 -3.16 -0.13
CA SER A 179 -1.26 -1.69 -0.06
C SER A 179 -0.54 -1.11 -1.28
N ASN A 180 -0.93 0.09 -1.70
CA ASN A 180 -0.30 0.82 -2.80
C ASN A 180 1.21 1.00 -2.59
N THR A 181 1.60 1.32 -1.35
CA THR A 181 3.00 1.54 -0.98
C THR A 181 3.82 0.25 -1.05
N ALA A 182 3.30 -0.85 -0.50
CA ALA A 182 3.97 -2.15 -0.57
C ALA A 182 4.08 -2.64 -2.02
N THR A 183 2.98 -2.56 -2.78
CA THR A 183 2.97 -2.92 -4.21
C THR A 183 3.98 -2.13 -5.01
N THR A 184 4.10 -0.82 -4.78
CA THR A 184 5.11 0.01 -5.44
C THR A 184 6.53 -0.40 -5.03
N ALA A 185 6.77 -0.60 -3.74
CA ALA A 185 8.09 -1.00 -3.22
C ALA A 185 8.57 -2.33 -3.79
N MET A 186 7.65 -3.26 -4.07
CA MET A 186 7.93 -4.56 -4.68
C MET A 186 8.13 -4.46 -6.20
N MET A 187 7.26 -3.73 -6.89
CA MET A 187 7.29 -3.66 -8.36
C MET A 187 8.43 -2.79 -8.89
N VAL A 188 8.85 -1.75 -8.17
CA VAL A 188 9.91 -0.84 -8.62
C VAL A 188 11.26 -1.56 -8.85
N PRO A 189 11.79 -2.39 -7.94
CA PRO A 189 13.01 -3.17 -8.19
C PRO A 189 12.89 -4.12 -9.41
N ILE A 190 11.73 -4.75 -9.61
CA ILE A 190 11.47 -5.58 -10.80
C ILE A 190 11.52 -4.72 -12.06
N GLY A 191 10.83 -3.58 -12.05
CA GLY A 191 10.85 -2.60 -13.14
C GLY A 191 12.25 -2.08 -13.44
N GLN A 192 13.04 -1.75 -12.40
CA GLN A 192 14.42 -1.30 -12.54
C GLN A 192 15.31 -2.35 -13.19
N SER A 193 15.11 -3.63 -12.88
CA SER A 193 15.88 -4.69 -13.51
C SER A 193 15.59 -4.82 -15.01
N VAL A 194 14.33 -4.67 -15.43
CA VAL A 194 13.93 -4.67 -16.85
C VAL A 194 14.44 -3.41 -17.56
N ILE A 195 14.32 -2.25 -16.90
CA ILE A 195 14.87 -0.99 -17.40
C ILE A 195 16.38 -1.09 -17.61
N GLY A 196 17.11 -1.72 -16.69
CA GLY A 196 18.56 -1.93 -16.79
C GLY A 196 18.93 -2.69 -18.07
N GLN A 197 18.20 -3.76 -18.38
CA GLN A 197 18.41 -4.52 -19.61
C GLN A 197 18.07 -3.73 -20.88
N LEU A 198 16.95 -2.99 -20.87
CA LEU A 198 16.58 -2.12 -21.99
C LEU A 198 17.65 -1.06 -22.27
N VAL A 199 18.25 -0.50 -21.21
CA VAL A 199 19.34 0.48 -21.32
C VAL A 199 20.62 -0.17 -21.86
N GLU A 200 20.95 -1.39 -21.41
CA GLU A 200 22.11 -2.14 -21.89
C GLU A 200 21.98 -2.48 -23.38
N SER A 201 20.81 -3.00 -23.78
CA SER A 201 20.47 -3.29 -25.17
C SER A 201 20.56 -2.05 -26.08
N PHE A 202 20.06 -0.91 -25.60
CA PHE A 202 20.21 0.38 -26.28
C PHE A 202 21.68 0.79 -26.46
N ASN A 203 22.52 0.60 -25.44
CA ASN A 203 23.95 0.93 -25.54
C ASN A 203 24.68 0.01 -26.52
N SER A 204 24.25 -1.24 -26.66
CA SER A 204 24.77 -2.17 -27.68
C SER A 204 24.34 -1.82 -29.10
N HIS A 205 23.18 -1.18 -29.27
CA HIS A 205 22.62 -0.79 -30.58
C HIS A 205 22.27 0.72 -30.63
N PRO A 206 23.27 1.63 -30.61
CA PRO A 206 23.06 3.07 -30.47
C PRO A 206 22.29 3.73 -31.63
N ASN A 207 22.11 3.04 -32.75
CA ASN A 207 21.35 3.53 -33.90
C ASN A 207 19.81 3.42 -33.72
N GLN A 208 19.31 2.74 -32.69
CA GLN A 208 17.88 2.46 -32.48
C GLN A 208 17.15 3.46 -31.56
N GLY A 209 17.69 4.67 -31.38
CA GLY A 209 16.97 5.73 -30.65
C GLY A 209 17.88 6.81 -30.11
N SER A 210 17.30 7.75 -29.37
CA SER A 210 18.08 8.81 -28.71
C SER A 210 18.35 8.46 -27.24
N ARG A 211 19.51 8.87 -26.72
CA ARG A 211 19.82 8.78 -25.27
C ARG A 211 18.74 9.45 -24.41
N LEU A 212 18.14 10.53 -24.93
CA LEU A 212 17.02 11.22 -24.30
C LEU A 212 15.75 10.37 -24.27
N GLY A 213 15.44 9.66 -25.37
CA GLY A 213 14.33 8.71 -25.48
C GLY A 213 14.47 7.56 -24.48
N CYS A 214 15.67 6.97 -24.39
CA CYS A 214 15.97 5.93 -23.39
C CYS A 214 15.72 6.44 -21.96
N LYS A 215 16.20 7.64 -21.60
CA LYS A 215 15.96 8.24 -20.27
C LYS A 215 14.47 8.50 -20.00
N LYS A 216 13.73 9.00 -20.99
CA LYS A 216 12.28 9.24 -20.88
C LYS A 216 11.53 7.92 -20.69
N MET A 217 11.86 6.88 -21.46
CA MET A 217 11.29 5.55 -21.31
C MET A 217 11.49 5.00 -19.89
N SER A 218 12.73 5.01 -19.38
CA SER A 218 13.03 4.55 -18.01
C SER A 218 12.21 5.31 -16.96
N THR A 219 12.09 6.63 -17.12
CA THR A 219 11.27 7.47 -16.23
C THR A 219 9.79 7.09 -16.32
N GLY A 220 9.28 6.92 -17.55
CA GLY A 220 7.89 6.54 -17.81
C GLY A 220 7.53 5.17 -17.23
N LEU A 221 8.44 4.19 -17.32
CA LEU A 221 8.24 2.85 -16.76
C LEU A 221 8.19 2.85 -15.23
N VAL A 222 9.02 3.65 -14.55
CA VAL A 222 8.94 3.77 -13.08
C VAL A 222 7.67 4.53 -12.67
N LEU A 223 7.33 5.61 -13.37
CA LEU A 223 6.11 6.37 -13.11
C LEU A 223 4.84 5.54 -13.33
N SER A 224 4.84 4.67 -14.34
CA SER A 224 3.69 3.81 -14.65
C SER A 224 3.36 2.87 -13.49
N ILE A 225 4.38 2.32 -12.81
CA ILE A 225 4.20 1.51 -11.60
C ILE A 225 3.57 2.35 -10.49
N CYS A 226 4.12 3.53 -10.19
CA CYS A 226 3.60 4.40 -9.13
C CYS A 226 2.14 4.83 -9.36
N PHE A 227 1.78 5.17 -10.61
CA PHE A 227 0.41 5.53 -10.95
C PHE A 227 -0.53 4.31 -10.93
N ALA A 228 -0.09 3.19 -11.49
CA ALA A 228 -0.88 1.97 -11.53
C ALA A 228 -1.19 1.41 -10.14
N ALA A 229 -0.27 1.52 -9.17
CA ALA A 229 -0.54 1.15 -7.79
C ALA A 229 -1.67 2.00 -7.19
N ASN A 230 -1.60 3.33 -7.35
CA ASN A 230 -2.65 4.22 -6.84
C ASN A 230 -4.01 4.01 -7.53
N ILE A 231 -4.01 3.80 -8.84
CA ILE A 231 -5.24 3.49 -9.59
C ILE A 231 -5.79 2.13 -9.14
N GLY A 232 -4.95 1.09 -9.09
CA GLY A 232 -5.34 -0.26 -8.69
C GLY A 232 -6.01 -0.34 -7.32
N GLY A 233 -5.50 0.41 -6.33
CA GLY A 233 -6.08 0.48 -5.00
C GLY A 233 -7.53 0.97 -4.95
N THR A 234 -8.01 1.66 -6.00
CA THR A 234 -9.42 2.08 -6.10
C THR A 234 -10.37 0.93 -6.42
N GLY A 235 -9.89 -0.15 -7.03
CA GLY A 235 -10.73 -1.22 -7.59
C GLY A 235 -11.49 -2.05 -6.56
N THR A 236 -10.98 -2.21 -5.33
CA THR A 236 -11.68 -2.94 -4.27
C THR A 236 -11.79 -2.09 -3.00
N ALA A 237 -12.73 -2.45 -2.12
CA ALA A 237 -12.94 -1.73 -0.87
C ALA A 237 -11.69 -1.77 0.03
N THR A 238 -10.93 -2.87 0.03
CA THR A 238 -9.75 -3.06 0.88
C THR A 238 -8.45 -2.51 0.29
N GLY A 239 -8.44 -2.06 -0.97
CA GLY A 239 -7.21 -1.61 -1.64
C GLY A 239 -6.62 -0.31 -1.06
N THR A 240 -7.47 0.66 -0.71
CA THR A 240 -7.03 1.92 -0.07
C THR A 240 -7.90 2.28 1.15
N PRO A 241 -7.32 2.82 2.24
CA PRO A 241 -8.07 3.24 3.42
C PRO A 241 -9.19 4.25 3.12
N SER A 242 -9.04 5.10 2.09
CA SER A 242 -10.07 6.08 1.71
C SER A 242 -11.38 5.41 1.29
N ASN A 243 -11.31 4.24 0.63
CA ASN A 243 -12.50 3.48 0.23
C ASN A 243 -13.25 2.95 1.45
N LEU A 244 -12.49 2.46 2.43
CA LEU A 244 -13.04 1.98 3.70
C LEU A 244 -13.67 3.12 4.51
N VAL A 245 -13.02 4.29 4.58
CA VAL A 245 -13.60 5.47 5.23
C VAL A 245 -14.93 5.83 4.58
N MET A 246 -15.00 5.85 3.24
CA MET A 246 -16.27 6.07 2.54
C MET A 246 -17.32 5.01 2.90
N LEU A 247 -16.93 3.72 2.91
CA LEU A 247 -17.83 2.62 3.25
C LEU A 247 -18.42 2.76 4.66
N GLY A 248 -17.57 3.08 5.64
CA GLY A 248 -17.99 3.29 7.02
C GLY A 248 -18.87 4.53 7.21
N GLN A 249 -18.56 5.64 6.51
CA GLN A 249 -19.37 6.86 6.59
C GLN A 249 -20.72 6.70 5.90
N LEU A 250 -20.80 5.99 4.78
CA LEU A 250 -22.05 5.86 4.03
C LEU A 250 -23.12 5.11 4.84
N THR A 251 -22.73 4.06 5.56
CA THR A 251 -23.65 3.33 6.45
C THR A 251 -24.22 4.22 7.57
N ASN A 252 -23.42 5.16 8.05
CA ASN A 252 -23.86 6.11 9.09
C ASN A 252 -24.75 7.22 8.53
N LEU A 253 -24.50 7.69 7.31
CA LEU A 253 -25.24 8.78 6.68
C LEU A 253 -26.58 8.31 6.08
N PHE A 254 -26.66 7.07 5.59
CA PHE A 254 -27.85 6.51 4.95
C PHE A 254 -28.24 5.15 5.59
N PRO A 255 -28.79 5.17 6.82
CA PRO A 255 -29.10 3.94 7.57
C PRO A 255 -30.32 3.18 7.02
N ASP A 256 -31.24 3.88 6.35
CA ASP A 256 -32.51 3.33 5.87
C ASP A 256 -32.43 2.74 4.46
N GLU A 257 -31.34 2.99 3.73
CA GLU A 257 -31.10 2.31 2.46
C GLU A 257 -30.51 0.92 2.72
N ASP A 258 -31.38 -0.10 2.67
CA ASP A 258 -31.05 -1.52 2.71
C ASP A 258 -30.03 -1.99 1.64
N GLY A 259 -29.63 -1.09 0.74
CA GLY A 259 -28.49 -1.26 -0.15
C GLY A 259 -27.17 -1.12 0.61
N SER A 260 -26.90 -1.99 1.58
CA SER A 260 -25.58 -2.06 2.21
C SER A 260 -24.56 -2.16 1.10
N LEU A 261 -23.76 -1.12 0.87
CA LEU A 261 -22.60 -1.22 -0.01
C LEU A 261 -21.82 -2.42 0.51
N ASN A 262 -21.86 -3.49 -0.28
CA ASN A 262 -21.12 -4.70 0.03
C ASN A 262 -19.90 -4.72 -0.88
N TYR A 263 -18.98 -5.60 -0.54
CA TYR A 263 -17.74 -5.73 -1.30
C TYR A 263 -17.95 -5.90 -2.82
N ILE A 264 -19.03 -6.58 -3.23
CA ILE A 264 -19.36 -6.84 -4.64
C ILE A 264 -19.89 -5.58 -5.34
N SER A 265 -20.82 -4.87 -4.70
CA SER A 265 -21.37 -3.61 -5.21
C SER A 265 -20.25 -2.60 -5.43
N TRP A 266 -19.25 -2.58 -4.52
CA TRP A 266 -18.05 -1.77 -4.70
C TRP A 266 -17.28 -2.17 -5.96
N ILE A 267 -17.00 -3.47 -6.15
CA ILE A 267 -16.27 -3.96 -7.32
C ILE A 267 -16.98 -3.57 -8.63
N PHE A 268 -18.30 -3.77 -8.72
CA PHE A 268 -19.06 -3.41 -9.91
C PHE A 268 -19.04 -1.91 -10.21
N PHE A 269 -18.99 -1.07 -9.17
CA PHE A 269 -18.88 0.37 -9.33
C PHE A 269 -17.45 0.81 -9.69
N ALA A 270 -16.46 0.32 -8.95
CA ALA A 270 -15.11 0.87 -8.97
C ALA A 270 -14.19 0.24 -10.03
N VAL A 271 -14.30 -1.06 -10.31
CA VAL A 271 -13.41 -1.73 -11.29
C VAL A 271 -13.56 -1.15 -12.71
N PRO A 272 -14.77 -0.88 -13.24
CA PRO A 272 -14.89 -0.26 -14.56
C PRO A 272 -14.22 1.11 -14.62
N LEU A 273 -14.41 1.94 -13.58
CA LEU A 273 -13.78 3.26 -13.49
C LEU A 273 -12.25 3.14 -13.40
N MET A 274 -11.76 2.21 -12.58
CA MET A 274 -10.34 1.92 -12.44
C MET A 274 -9.71 1.53 -13.78
N LEU A 275 -10.36 0.65 -14.57
CA LEU A 275 -9.88 0.26 -15.90
C LEU A 275 -9.84 1.45 -16.86
N CYS A 276 -10.85 2.31 -16.85
CA CYS A 276 -10.84 3.55 -17.64
C CYS A 276 -9.68 4.48 -17.24
N CYS A 277 -9.44 4.68 -15.94
CA CYS A 277 -8.32 5.47 -15.46
C CYS A 277 -6.97 4.84 -15.82
N LEU A 278 -6.85 3.51 -15.74
CA LEU A 278 -5.62 2.79 -16.09
C LEU A 278 -5.31 2.92 -17.57
N MET A 279 -6.32 2.77 -18.44
CA MET A 279 -6.18 2.98 -19.89
C MET A 279 -5.82 4.43 -20.24
N ALA A 280 -6.46 5.41 -19.60
CA ALA A 280 -6.15 6.83 -19.81
C ALA A 280 -4.71 7.16 -19.36
N CYS A 281 -4.29 6.63 -18.20
CA CYS A 281 -2.94 6.79 -17.69
C CYS A 281 -1.91 6.13 -18.62
N TRP A 282 -2.14 4.89 -19.05
CA TRP A 282 -1.27 4.17 -19.97
C TRP A 282 -1.10 4.93 -21.29
N THR A 283 -2.21 5.40 -21.87
CA THR A 283 -2.21 6.18 -23.11
C THR A 283 -1.42 7.48 -22.95
N THR A 284 -1.62 8.19 -21.83
CA THR A 284 -0.88 9.42 -21.54
C THR A 284 0.62 9.15 -21.40
N LEU A 285 1.02 8.19 -20.57
CA LEU A 285 2.43 7.87 -20.39
C LEU A 285 3.09 7.38 -21.68
N TRP A 286 2.35 6.65 -22.51
CA TRP A 286 2.82 6.19 -23.81
C TRP A 286 3.11 7.36 -24.75
N LEU A 287 2.17 8.29 -24.90
CA LEU A 287 2.32 9.44 -25.79
C LEU A 287 3.46 10.39 -25.36
N PHE A 288 3.69 10.56 -24.05
CA PHE A 288 4.69 11.51 -23.54
C PHE A 288 6.10 10.91 -23.35
N PHE A 289 6.21 9.65 -22.91
CA PHE A 289 7.49 9.07 -22.49
C PHE A 289 8.04 7.99 -23.42
N LEU A 290 7.21 7.36 -24.23
CA LEU A 290 7.59 6.20 -25.06
C LEU A 290 7.63 6.50 -26.57
N ARG A 291 7.40 7.76 -26.99
CA ARG A 291 7.37 8.14 -28.41
C ARG A 291 8.71 7.94 -29.13
N ASP A 292 9.82 8.14 -28.42
CA ASP A 292 11.19 7.98 -28.92
C ASP A 292 11.89 6.75 -28.30
N ALA A 293 11.11 5.78 -27.82
CA ALA A 293 11.66 4.58 -27.18
C ALA A 293 12.31 3.65 -28.20
N PRO A 294 13.33 2.86 -27.80
CA PRO A 294 13.93 1.83 -28.65
C PRO A 294 12.90 0.81 -29.15
N GLU A 295 13.23 0.14 -30.25
CA GLU A 295 12.41 -0.93 -30.80
C GLU A 295 12.45 -2.19 -29.91
N GLU A 296 11.69 -3.20 -30.34
CA GLU A 296 11.44 -4.46 -29.64
C GLU A 296 12.72 -5.15 -29.15
N ASP A 297 12.71 -5.63 -27.90
CA ASP A 297 13.84 -6.37 -27.33
C ASP A 297 13.41 -7.74 -26.81
N GLU A 298 13.71 -8.79 -27.57
CA GLU A 298 13.45 -10.18 -27.20
C GLU A 298 14.21 -10.61 -25.93
N HIS A 299 15.33 -9.96 -25.57
CA HIS A 299 16.09 -10.28 -24.36
C HIS A 299 15.28 -9.99 -23.10
N VAL A 300 14.41 -8.98 -23.11
CA VAL A 300 13.53 -8.66 -21.98
C VAL A 300 12.51 -9.77 -21.75
N THR A 301 11.89 -10.27 -22.82
CA THR A 301 10.95 -11.39 -22.75
C THR A 301 11.65 -12.63 -22.20
N LYS A 302 12.87 -12.90 -22.68
CA LYS A 302 13.68 -14.02 -22.20
C LYS A 302 14.07 -13.87 -20.72
N MET A 303 14.49 -12.68 -20.28
CA MET A 303 14.80 -12.40 -18.87
C MET A 303 13.60 -12.65 -17.96
N LEU A 304 12.41 -12.17 -18.34
CA LEU A 304 11.20 -12.38 -17.55
C LEU A 304 10.85 -13.87 -17.44
N HIS A 305 11.06 -14.62 -18.53
CA HIS A 305 10.90 -16.07 -18.55
C HIS A 305 11.92 -16.76 -17.63
N ASP A 306 13.21 -16.43 -17.76
CA ASP A 306 14.29 -16.97 -16.94
C ASP A 306 14.09 -16.68 -15.45
N ARG A 307 13.57 -15.49 -15.10
CA ARG A 307 13.21 -15.16 -13.72
C ARG A 307 12.07 -16.02 -13.20
N TYR A 308 11.04 -16.23 -14.03
CA TYR A 308 9.92 -17.08 -13.66
C TYR A 308 10.35 -18.54 -13.47
N GLU A 309 11.20 -19.08 -14.34
CA GLU A 309 11.69 -20.46 -14.21
C GLU A 309 12.59 -20.68 -13.00
N LYS A 310 13.28 -19.63 -12.54
CA LYS A 310 14.10 -19.67 -11.31
C LYS A 310 13.27 -19.67 -10.02
N LEU A 311 11.96 -19.39 -10.09
CA LEU A 311 11.11 -19.45 -8.90
C LEU A 311 11.06 -20.88 -8.35
N PRO A 312 11.10 -21.05 -7.02
CA PRO A 312 10.94 -22.36 -6.41
C PRO A 312 9.57 -22.96 -6.75
N ARG A 313 9.41 -24.28 -6.57
CA ARG A 313 8.11 -24.95 -6.69
C ARG A 313 7.13 -24.36 -5.68
N THR A 314 5.83 -24.37 -6.03
CA THR A 314 4.76 -23.82 -5.17
C THR A 314 4.77 -24.48 -3.79
N SER A 315 5.08 -23.68 -2.77
CA SER A 315 5.11 -24.13 -1.38
C SER A 315 3.71 -24.51 -0.89
N TYR A 316 3.63 -25.31 0.17
CA TYR A 316 2.37 -25.58 0.87
C TYR A 316 1.76 -24.27 1.40
N ALA A 317 2.59 -23.37 1.95
CA ALA A 317 2.17 -22.04 2.38
C ALA A 317 1.50 -21.22 1.27
N GLU A 318 2.09 -21.19 0.06
CA GLU A 318 1.49 -20.50 -1.10
C GLU A 318 0.11 -21.06 -1.42
N LYS A 319 -0.05 -22.40 -1.41
CA LYS A 319 -1.34 -23.06 -1.70
C LYS A 319 -2.39 -22.77 -0.62
N SER A 320 -2.00 -22.82 0.65
CA SER A 320 -2.88 -22.48 1.78
C SER A 320 -3.34 -21.02 1.71
N VAL A 321 -2.43 -20.10 1.44
CA VAL A 321 -2.75 -18.67 1.28
C VAL A 321 -3.64 -18.43 0.06
N MET A 322 -3.36 -19.05 -1.09
CA MET A 322 -4.24 -19.00 -2.27
C MET A 322 -5.65 -19.50 -1.96
N PHE A 323 -5.76 -20.61 -1.22
CA PHE A 323 -7.05 -21.16 -0.79
C PHE A 323 -7.79 -20.18 0.12
N CYS A 324 -7.14 -19.64 1.15
CA CYS A 324 -7.73 -18.64 2.05
C CYS A 324 -8.16 -17.38 1.30
N PHE A 325 -7.34 -16.90 0.37
CA PHE A 325 -7.67 -15.74 -0.46
C PHE A 325 -8.89 -16.00 -1.34
N ALA A 326 -8.95 -17.14 -2.03
CA ALA A 326 -10.11 -17.54 -2.83
C ALA A 326 -11.37 -17.72 -1.98
N LEU A 327 -11.23 -18.31 -0.78
CA LEU A 327 -12.31 -18.46 0.19
C LEU A 327 -12.84 -17.09 0.64
N LEU A 328 -11.95 -16.14 0.94
CA LEU A 328 -12.34 -14.79 1.34
C LEU A 328 -13.13 -14.09 0.23
N LEU A 329 -12.64 -14.15 -1.01
CA LEU A 329 -13.35 -13.60 -2.16
C LEU A 329 -14.71 -14.29 -2.35
N ALA A 330 -14.79 -15.61 -2.20
CA ALA A 330 -16.05 -16.34 -2.29
C ALA A 330 -17.03 -15.96 -1.18
N LEU A 331 -16.57 -15.72 0.05
CA LEU A 331 -17.41 -15.26 1.15
C LEU A 331 -17.92 -13.84 0.92
N TRP A 332 -17.08 -12.93 0.42
CA TRP A 332 -17.52 -11.59 0.05
C TRP A 332 -18.50 -11.63 -1.13
N MET A 333 -18.22 -12.43 -2.16
CA MET A 333 -19.09 -12.59 -3.34
C MET A 333 -20.40 -13.32 -3.04
N GLY A 334 -20.40 -14.22 -2.07
CA GLY A 334 -21.57 -15.00 -1.69
C GLY A 334 -22.49 -14.31 -0.68
N ARG A 335 -22.04 -13.26 0.00
CA ARG A 335 -22.79 -12.65 1.12
C ARG A 335 -24.13 -12.09 0.65
N ASN A 336 -24.11 -11.18 -0.33
CA ASN A 336 -25.30 -10.59 -0.91
C ASN A 336 -25.05 -10.13 -2.36
N PRO A 337 -25.04 -11.06 -3.34
CA PRO A 337 -24.71 -10.74 -4.73
C PRO A 337 -25.78 -9.91 -5.47
N GLY A 338 -26.91 -9.57 -4.84
CA GLY A 338 -27.99 -8.77 -5.41
C GLY A 338 -28.87 -9.50 -6.43
N ILE A 339 -28.29 -10.37 -7.26
CA ILE A 339 -29.02 -11.13 -8.30
C ILE A 339 -29.70 -12.38 -7.72
N VAL A 340 -29.04 -13.04 -6.78
CA VAL A 340 -29.54 -14.23 -6.08
C VAL A 340 -29.48 -14.00 -4.57
N PRO A 341 -30.38 -14.61 -3.77
CA PRO A 341 -30.30 -14.53 -2.33
C PRO A 341 -28.98 -15.16 -1.87
N GLY A 342 -28.05 -14.33 -1.41
CA GLY A 342 -26.77 -14.77 -0.84
C GLY A 342 -26.94 -15.43 0.52
N PHE A 343 -25.87 -16.04 1.03
CA PHE A 343 -25.91 -16.70 2.33
C PHE A 343 -26.12 -15.72 3.49
N GLY A 344 -25.92 -14.41 3.27
CA GLY A 344 -26.21 -13.38 4.26
C GLY A 344 -27.67 -13.37 4.72
N LYS A 345 -28.62 -13.88 3.91
CA LYS A 345 -30.04 -13.99 4.28
C LYS A 345 -30.28 -14.95 5.46
N TYR A 346 -29.39 -15.92 5.69
CA TYR A 346 -29.51 -16.84 6.82
C TYR A 346 -29.18 -16.18 8.16
N PHE A 347 -28.63 -14.96 8.15
CA PHE A 347 -28.30 -14.19 9.34
C PHE A 347 -29.28 -13.04 9.51
N ALA A 348 -29.56 -12.67 10.77
CA ALA A 348 -30.31 -11.46 11.05
C ALA A 348 -29.54 -10.21 10.55
N LYS A 349 -30.27 -9.16 10.17
CA LYS A 349 -29.68 -7.91 9.63
C LYS A 349 -28.64 -7.35 10.61
N GLY A 350 -27.42 -7.14 10.12
CA GLY A 350 -26.29 -6.60 10.90
C GLY A 350 -25.46 -7.62 11.69
N PHE A 351 -25.86 -8.90 11.76
CA PHE A 351 -25.12 -9.91 12.52
C PHE A 351 -23.95 -10.53 11.75
N TYR A 352 -23.98 -10.45 10.42
CA TYR A 352 -22.91 -10.95 9.55
C TYR A 352 -22.52 -9.88 8.51
N THR A 353 -21.27 -9.46 8.55
CA THR A 353 -20.73 -8.39 7.70
C THR A 353 -19.55 -8.89 6.88
N ASP A 354 -19.05 -8.05 5.97
CA ASP A 354 -17.83 -8.35 5.22
C ASP A 354 -16.60 -8.45 6.15
N ALA A 355 -16.62 -7.75 7.29
CA ALA A 355 -15.58 -7.86 8.32
C ALA A 355 -15.60 -9.24 9.00
N THR A 356 -16.77 -9.83 9.25
CA THR A 356 -16.90 -11.18 9.82
C THR A 356 -16.17 -12.20 8.95
N SER A 357 -16.38 -12.16 7.63
CA SER A 357 -15.67 -13.02 6.66
C SER A 357 -14.15 -12.81 6.72
N ALA A 358 -13.71 -11.54 6.75
CA ALA A 358 -12.28 -11.20 6.76
C ALA A 358 -11.57 -11.72 8.02
N ILE A 359 -12.19 -11.55 9.19
CA ILE A 359 -11.63 -12.04 10.46
C ILE A 359 -11.67 -13.57 10.55
N LEU A 360 -12.73 -14.22 10.06
CA LEU A 360 -12.82 -15.68 9.99
C LEU A 360 -11.66 -16.28 9.17
N VAL A 361 -11.41 -15.74 7.97
CA VAL A 361 -10.31 -16.20 7.11
C VAL A 361 -8.95 -15.85 7.73
N SER A 362 -8.84 -14.68 8.38
CA SER A 362 -7.62 -14.31 9.11
C SER A 362 -7.30 -15.32 10.21
N MET A 363 -8.29 -15.75 11.00
CA MET A 363 -8.12 -16.81 11.99
C MET A 363 -7.71 -18.13 11.35
N LEU A 364 -8.30 -18.49 10.20
CA LEU A 364 -7.96 -19.70 9.47
C LEU A 364 -6.48 -19.72 9.01
N LEU A 365 -5.94 -18.57 8.60
CA LEU A 365 -4.52 -18.44 8.25
C LEU A 365 -3.58 -18.78 9.41
N PHE A 366 -3.97 -18.49 10.66
CA PHE A 366 -3.18 -18.86 11.84
C PHE A 366 -3.35 -20.32 12.27
N VAL A 367 -4.42 -20.99 11.82
CA VAL A 367 -4.68 -22.41 12.11
C VAL A 367 -4.00 -23.33 11.10
N LEU A 368 -3.93 -22.92 9.83
CA LEU A 368 -3.32 -23.73 8.77
C LEU A 368 -1.79 -23.76 8.90
N PRO A 369 -1.16 -24.94 8.77
CA PRO A 369 0.29 -25.05 8.88
C PRO A 369 0.97 -24.42 7.65
N ALA A 370 2.14 -23.81 7.85
CA ALA A 370 2.95 -23.26 6.77
C ALA A 370 3.68 -24.38 5.98
N GLU A 371 4.04 -25.46 6.66
CA GLU A 371 4.69 -26.63 6.08
C GLU A 371 3.71 -27.77 5.89
N GLN A 372 3.94 -28.60 4.86
CA GLN A 372 3.12 -29.77 4.62
C GLN A 372 3.24 -30.72 5.83
N PRO A 373 2.12 -31.12 6.47
CA PRO A 373 2.16 -32.07 7.56
C PRO A 373 2.67 -33.42 7.03
N ASP A 374 3.89 -33.77 7.43
CA ASP A 374 4.58 -34.97 6.96
C ASP A 374 4.09 -36.20 7.73
N LEU A 375 2.86 -36.63 7.44
CA LEU A 375 2.24 -37.83 8.02
C LEU A 375 3.11 -39.09 7.79
N LEU A 376 3.91 -39.11 6.72
CA LEU A 376 4.83 -40.21 6.39
C LEU A 376 6.11 -40.20 7.23
N ARG A 377 6.55 -39.05 7.76
CA ARG A 377 7.63 -38.97 8.75
C ARG A 377 7.20 -39.47 10.13
N ILE A 378 5.93 -39.26 10.49
CA ILE A 378 5.32 -39.78 11.73
C ILE A 378 5.17 -41.32 11.66
N LEU A 379 5.04 -41.88 10.45
CA LEU A 379 4.89 -43.31 10.19
C LEU A 379 6.20 -44.04 9.86
N LYS A 380 7.35 -43.35 9.83
CA LYS A 380 8.66 -44.01 9.72
C LYS A 380 9.22 -44.25 11.14
N PRO A 381 9.49 -45.52 11.52
CA PRO A 381 9.97 -45.87 12.86
C PRO A 381 11.36 -45.30 13.16
#